data_AF-A0A2S8PWE9-F1
#
_entry.id   AF-A0A2S8PWE9-F1
#
_cell.length_a   1.000
_cell.length_b   1.000
_cell.length_c   1.000
_cell.angle_alpha   90.00
_cell.angle_beta   90.00
_cell.angle_gamma   90.00
#
_symmetry.space_group_name_H-M   'P 1'
#
loop_
_entity.id
_entity.type
_entity.pdbx_description
1 polymer ?
#
loop_
_entity_poly.entity_id
_entity_poly.type
_entity_poly.pdbx_seq_one_letter_code
_entity_poly.pdbx_strand_id
1 'polypeptide(L)'
;MFRIYKQNLEQKNYYKSQIRIKGIFRKETICSNIFTAYVISMIVFKFNNPLLIYVDYAMAIMLVTTLISMSVKTSREFNILIIGYQPEDINYSNEKIKTSRKVLISITLITFSILMWISISYLSSIIRYNFSLKVFLLMIISISIYLIMRMFNQRVLTMHE
;
A
#
# COMPACT_ATOMS: atom_id res chain seq x y z
N MET A 1 12.01 34.90 -13.50
CA MET A 1 11.90 33.85 -14.54
C MET A 1 12.36 32.48 -14.06
N PHE A 2 13.59 32.32 -13.56
CA PHE A 2 14.16 31.02 -13.15
C PHE A 2 13.36 30.28 -12.06
N ARG A 3 12.82 31.01 -11.08
CA ARG A 3 11.99 30.45 -9.98
C ARG A 3 10.67 29.84 -10.46
N ILE A 4 10.04 30.49 -11.44
CA ILE A 4 8.77 30.05 -12.05
C ILE A 4 9.00 28.80 -12.90
N TYR A 5 10.12 28.76 -13.65
CA TYR A 5 10.49 27.60 -14.45
C TYR A 5 10.80 26.37 -13.58
N LYS A 6 11.49 26.57 -12.46
CA LYS A 6 11.75 25.50 -11.46
C LYS A 6 10.46 24.97 -10.84
N GLN A 7 9.53 25.84 -10.44
CA GLN A 7 8.22 25.43 -9.91
C GLN A 7 7.39 24.65 -10.93
N ASN A 8 7.38 25.08 -12.20
CA ASN A 8 6.67 24.36 -13.27
C ASN A 8 7.29 22.99 -13.56
N LEU A 9 8.61 22.86 -13.48
CA LEU A 9 9.31 21.57 -13.61
C LEU A 9 9.03 20.64 -12.43
N GLU A 10 9.04 21.16 -11.20
CA GLU A 10 8.67 20.42 -9.99
C GLU A 10 7.22 19.94 -10.04
N GLN A 11 6.29 20.80 -10.49
CA GLN A 11 4.88 20.41 -10.70
C GLN A 11 4.73 19.36 -11.80
N LYS A 12 5.40 19.51 -12.95
CA LYS A 12 5.33 18.54 -14.06
C LYS A 12 5.88 17.17 -13.64
N ASN A 13 6.98 17.14 -12.88
CA ASN A 13 7.54 15.91 -12.31
C ASN A 13 6.64 15.30 -11.23
N TYR A 14 6.00 16.14 -10.40
CA TYR A 14 5.00 15.71 -9.44
C TYR A 14 3.80 15.04 -10.13
N TYR A 15 3.23 15.66 -11.17
CA TYR A 15 2.14 15.05 -11.96
C TYR A 15 2.55 13.74 -12.63
N LYS A 16 3.74 13.69 -13.26
CA LYS A 16 4.26 12.47 -13.89
C LYS A 16 4.45 11.35 -12.86
N SER A 17 4.94 11.66 -11.66
CA SER A 17 5.09 10.69 -10.57
C SER A 17 3.75 10.20 -10.03
N GLN A 18 2.75 11.08 -9.86
CA GLN A 18 1.39 10.69 -9.47
C GLN A 18 0.73 9.77 -10.49
N ILE A 19 0.89 10.02 -11.79
CA ILE A 19 0.37 9.16 -12.87
C ILE A 19 1.03 7.77 -12.78
N ARG A 20 2.34 7.70 -12.52
CA ARG A 20 3.06 6.44 -12.29
C ARG A 20 2.54 5.70 -11.05
N ILE A 21 2.25 6.40 -9.95
CA ILE A 21 1.71 5.82 -8.71
C ILE A 21 0.29 5.28 -8.91
N LYS A 22 -0.59 6.04 -9.58
CA LYS A 22 -1.97 5.60 -9.91
C LYS A 22 -1.98 4.35 -10.79
N GLY A 23 -0.97 4.17 -11.66
CA GLY A 23 -0.81 2.96 -12.46
C GLY A 23 -0.41 1.73 -11.65
N ILE A 24 0.42 1.90 -10.62
CA ILE A 24 1.03 0.79 -9.86
C ILE A 24 0.01 0.05 -8.99
N PHE A 25 -1.01 0.75 -8.46
CA PHE A 25 -2.03 0.16 -7.59
C PHE A 25 -3.42 0.07 -8.21
N ARG A 26 -3.55 0.28 -9.53
CA ARG A 26 -4.86 0.41 -10.17
C ARG A 26 -5.78 -0.79 -9.90
N LYS A 27 -5.25 -2.01 -9.96
CA LYS A 27 -6.04 -3.25 -9.73
C LYS A 27 -6.43 -3.37 -8.26
N GLU A 28 -5.50 -3.08 -7.36
CA GLU A 28 -5.69 -3.13 -5.91
C GLU A 28 -6.72 -2.08 -5.44
N THR A 29 -6.70 -0.87 -6.01
CA THR A 29 -7.70 0.17 -5.73
C THR A 29 -9.09 -0.24 -6.20
N ILE A 30 -9.23 -0.79 -7.40
CA ILE A 30 -10.52 -1.28 -7.92
C ILE A 30 -11.07 -2.39 -7.02
N CYS A 31 -10.23 -3.37 -6.67
CA CYS A 31 -10.58 -4.47 -5.77
C CYS A 31 -11.03 -3.95 -4.39
N SER A 32 -10.27 -3.02 -3.80
CA SER A 32 -10.60 -2.39 -2.51
C SER A 32 -11.93 -1.65 -2.54
N ASN A 33 -12.23 -0.93 -3.63
CA ASN A 33 -13.49 -0.22 -3.78
C ASN A 33 -14.69 -1.17 -3.87
N ILE A 34 -14.58 -2.24 -4.67
CA ILE A 34 -15.62 -3.28 -4.78
C ILE A 34 -15.84 -3.93 -3.40
N PHE A 35 -14.77 -4.27 -2.70
CA PHE A 35 -14.84 -4.86 -1.37
C PHE A 35 -15.48 -3.93 -0.33
N THR A 36 -15.15 -2.63 -0.38
CA THR A 36 -15.74 -1.64 0.52
C THR A 36 -17.25 -1.53 0.30
N ALA A 37 -17.71 -1.52 -0.95
CA ALA A 37 -19.14 -1.52 -1.27
C ALA A 37 -19.83 -2.79 -0.75
N TYR A 38 -19.19 -3.96 -0.87
CA TYR A 38 -19.68 -5.22 -0.30
C TYR A 38 -19.84 -5.14 1.23
N VAL A 39 -18.83 -4.67 1.95
CA VAL A 39 -18.88 -4.54 3.42
C VAL A 39 -19.99 -3.57 3.85
N ILE A 40 -20.12 -2.41 3.19
CA ILE A 40 -21.19 -1.45 3.48
C ILE A 40 -22.57 -2.10 3.25
N SER A 41 -22.75 -2.81 2.13
CA SER A 41 -24.00 -3.52 1.83
C SER A 41 -24.35 -4.54 2.92
N MET A 42 -23.38 -5.33 3.37
CA MET A 42 -23.57 -6.31 4.44
C MET A 42 -23.99 -5.68 5.77
N ILE A 43 -23.44 -4.50 6.11
CA ILE A 43 -23.78 -3.77 7.33
C ILE A 43 -25.19 -3.17 7.25
N VAL A 44 -25.54 -2.54 6.12
CA VAL A 44 -26.82 -1.83 5.95
C VAL A 44 -28.00 -2.79 5.88
N PHE A 45 -27.89 -3.84 5.08
CA PHE A 45 -29.02 -4.72 4.78
C PHE A 45 -29.14 -5.92 5.73
N LYS A 46 -28.17 -6.13 6.64
CA LYS A 46 -28.18 -7.19 7.67
C LYS A 46 -28.60 -8.55 7.13
N PHE A 47 -28.02 -8.94 5.99
CA PHE A 47 -28.44 -10.15 5.33
C PHE A 47 -28.10 -11.40 6.15
N ASN A 48 -29.11 -12.22 6.44
CA ASN A 48 -28.97 -13.50 7.17
C ASN A 48 -29.04 -14.74 6.25
N ASN A 49 -28.83 -14.56 4.94
CA ASN A 49 -28.95 -15.63 3.97
C ASN A 49 -27.66 -16.48 3.93
N PRO A 50 -27.73 -17.82 4.08
CA PRO A 50 -26.57 -18.70 4.00
C PRO A 50 -25.83 -18.64 2.65
N LEU A 51 -26.51 -18.23 1.57
CA LEU A 51 -25.88 -18.04 0.25
C LEU A 51 -24.76 -16.99 0.26
N LEU A 52 -24.75 -16.09 1.25
CA LEU A 52 -23.72 -15.07 1.38
C LEU A 52 -22.36 -15.60 1.84
N ILE A 53 -22.30 -16.83 2.35
CA ILE A 53 -21.03 -17.53 2.59
C ILE A 53 -20.25 -17.65 1.27
N TYR A 54 -20.94 -18.04 0.19
CA TYR A 54 -20.32 -18.19 -1.12
C TYR A 54 -19.89 -16.85 -1.71
N VAL A 55 -20.66 -15.79 -1.48
CA VAL A 55 -20.30 -14.42 -1.87
C VAL A 55 -19.07 -13.95 -1.09
N ASP A 56 -18.99 -14.24 0.21
CA ASP A 56 -17.82 -13.90 1.04
C ASP A 56 -16.56 -14.62 0.54
N TYR A 57 -16.67 -15.90 0.18
CA TYR A 57 -15.55 -16.64 -0.41
C TYR A 57 -15.16 -16.12 -1.78
N ALA A 58 -16.10 -15.74 -2.65
CA ALA A 58 -15.79 -15.13 -3.94
C ALA A 58 -15.02 -13.81 -3.76
N MET A 59 -15.45 -12.98 -2.80
CA MET A 59 -14.74 -11.75 -2.44
C MET A 59 -13.34 -12.04 -1.88
N ALA A 60 -13.20 -13.07 -1.05
CA ALA A 60 -11.91 -13.49 -0.51
C ALA A 60 -10.96 -13.98 -1.61
N ILE A 61 -11.44 -14.75 -2.59
CA ILE A 61 -10.61 -15.20 -3.74
C ILE A 61 -10.10 -13.99 -4.53
N MET A 62 -10.97 -13.03 -4.83
CA MET A 62 -10.57 -11.78 -5.48
C MET A 62 -9.47 -11.07 -4.67
N LEU A 63 -9.64 -10.93 -3.35
CA LEU A 63 -8.64 -10.31 -2.47
C LEU A 63 -7.32 -11.09 -2.41
N VAL A 64 -7.35 -12.43 -2.37
CA VAL A 64 -6.16 -13.29 -2.40
C VAL A 64 -5.38 -13.08 -3.70
N THR A 65 -6.04 -12.99 -4.85
CA THR A 65 -5.32 -12.72 -6.11
C THR A 65 -4.61 -11.37 -6.10
N THR A 66 -5.22 -10.34 -5.49
CA THR A 66 -4.55 -9.05 -5.30
C THR A 66 -3.42 -9.10 -4.28
N LEU A 67 -3.56 -9.92 -3.23
CA LEU A 67 -2.51 -10.16 -2.25
C LEU A 67 -1.28 -10.78 -2.91
N ILE A 68 -1.46 -11.78 -3.78
CA ILE A 68 -0.37 -12.40 -4.55
C ILE A 68 0.34 -11.37 -5.42
N SER A 69 -0.42 -10.54 -6.15
CA SER A 69 0.13 -9.42 -6.95
C SER A 69 1.01 -8.49 -6.10
N MET A 70 0.54 -8.12 -4.91
CA MET A 70 1.30 -7.28 -3.98
C MET A 70 2.53 -7.98 -3.44
N SER A 71 2.45 -9.25 -3.06
CA SER A 71 3.60 -10.03 -2.60
C SER A 71 4.70 -10.11 -3.65
N VAL A 72 4.36 -10.30 -4.93
CA VAL A 72 5.32 -10.29 -6.04
C VAL A 72 6.00 -8.91 -6.17
N LYS A 73 5.23 -7.81 -6.05
CA LYS A 73 5.79 -6.45 -6.08
C LYS A 73 6.74 -6.21 -4.91
N THR A 74 6.37 -6.64 -3.70
CA THR A 74 7.20 -6.55 -2.48
C THR A 74 8.49 -7.35 -2.62
N SER A 75 8.42 -8.59 -3.12
CA SER A 75 9.60 -9.43 -3.35
C SER A 75 10.58 -8.81 -4.35
N ARG A 76 10.08 -8.17 -5.42
CA ARG A 76 10.93 -7.47 -6.39
C ARG A 76 11.67 -6.28 -5.75
N GLU A 77 10.96 -5.45 -4.98
CA GLU A 77 11.59 -4.32 -4.27
C GLU A 77 12.62 -4.81 -3.24
N PHE A 78 12.31 -5.90 -2.53
CA PHE A 78 13.22 -6.52 -1.59
C PHE A 78 14.50 -7.04 -2.27
N ASN A 79 14.37 -7.67 -3.44
CA ASN A 79 15.53 -8.15 -4.19
C ASN A 79 16.42 -6.99 -4.66
N ILE A 80 15.83 -5.88 -5.11
CA ILE A 80 16.60 -4.68 -5.50
C ILE A 80 17.31 -4.06 -4.29
N LEU A 81 16.65 -4.00 -3.13
CA LEU A 81 17.25 -3.53 -1.88
C LEU A 81 18.50 -4.33 -1.48
N ILE A 82 18.47 -5.65 -1.67
CA ILE A 82 19.60 -6.54 -1.37
C ILE A 82 20.74 -6.33 -2.37
N ILE A 83 20.44 -6.30 -3.67
CA ILE A 83 21.45 -6.21 -4.73
C ILE A 83 22.10 -4.82 -4.78
N GLY A 84 21.36 -3.76 -4.49
CA GLY A 84 21.82 -2.37 -4.55
C GLY A 84 22.61 -1.88 -3.34
N TYR A 85 22.96 -2.76 -2.39
CA TYR A 85 23.74 -2.39 -1.20
C TYR A 85 25.24 -2.33 -1.52
N GLN A 86 25.67 -1.34 -2.32
CA GLN A 86 27.09 -1.00 -2.46
C GLN A 86 27.50 -0.01 -1.36
N PRO A 87 28.59 -0.28 -0.62
CA PRO A 87 29.11 0.65 0.37
C PRO A 87 29.91 1.74 -0.35
N GLU A 88 29.25 2.81 -0.81
CA GLU A 88 29.95 3.98 -1.35
C GLU A 88 29.71 5.23 -0.49
N ASP A 89 30.76 6.05 -0.40
CA ASP A 89 30.99 7.12 0.58
C ASP A 89 29.83 8.11 0.71
N ILE A 90 29.15 8.02 1.86
CA ILE A 90 27.94 8.78 2.16
C ILE A 90 28.31 10.12 2.81
N ASN A 91 27.86 11.21 2.19
CA ASN A 91 27.91 12.55 2.78
C ASN A 91 26.89 12.66 3.95
N TYR A 92 27.37 12.50 5.18
CA TYR A 92 26.60 12.17 6.40
C TYR A 92 25.47 13.16 6.79
N SER A 93 25.61 14.46 6.53
CA SER A 93 24.69 15.47 7.06
C SER A 93 23.36 15.53 6.31
N ASN A 94 23.39 15.41 4.98
CA ASN A 94 22.21 15.49 4.12
C ASN A 94 21.42 14.16 4.09
N GLU A 95 22.10 13.04 4.40
CA GLU A 95 21.46 11.73 4.56
C GLU A 95 20.65 11.60 5.84
N LYS A 96 21.09 12.21 6.95
CA LYS A 96 20.41 12.09 8.24
C LYS A 96 18.98 12.64 8.20
N ILE A 97 18.78 13.79 7.53
CA ILE A 97 17.45 14.43 7.35
C ILE A 97 16.55 13.62 6.40
N LYS A 98 17.11 13.06 5.32
CA LYS A 98 16.35 12.19 4.40
C LYS A 98 15.93 10.88 5.07
N THR A 99 16.78 10.32 5.91
CA THR A 99 16.53 9.05 6.62
C THR A 99 15.51 9.23 7.74
N SER A 100 15.63 10.29 8.54
CA SER A 100 14.65 10.59 9.60
C SER A 100 13.24 10.79 9.03
N ARG A 101 13.11 11.45 7.88
CA ARG A 101 11.82 11.59 7.17
C ARG A 101 11.26 10.26 6.68
N LYS A 102 12.10 9.36 6.13
CA LYS A 102 11.67 8.01 5.70
C LYS A 102 11.19 7.16 6.88
N VAL A 103 11.91 7.23 8.00
CA VAL A 103 11.54 6.55 9.25
C VAL A 103 10.20 7.09 9.77
N LEU A 104 10.02 8.41 9.81
CA LEU A 104 8.77 9.04 10.24
C LEU A 104 7.56 8.58 9.41
N ILE A 105 7.68 8.58 8.08
CA ILE A 105 6.61 8.12 7.19
C ILE A 105 6.32 6.63 7.40
N SER A 106 7.35 5.81 7.63
CA SER A 106 7.18 4.38 7.91
C SER A 106 6.44 4.13 9.22
N ILE A 107 6.78 4.88 10.28
CA ILE A 107 6.06 4.84 11.56
C ILE A 107 4.60 5.24 11.35
N THR A 108 4.35 6.30 10.57
CA THR A 108 2.99 6.76 10.28
C THR A 108 2.17 5.69 9.55
N LEU A 109 2.77 4.98 8.59
CA LEU A 109 2.16 3.84 7.90
C LEU A 109 1.84 2.68 8.85
N ILE A 110 2.75 2.36 9.78
CA ILE A 110 2.53 1.32 10.80
C ILE A 110 1.36 1.70 11.72
N THR A 111 1.34 2.93 12.22
CA THR A 111 0.24 3.42 13.07
C THR A 111 -1.09 3.38 12.32
N PHE A 112 -1.11 3.75 11.04
CA PHE A 112 -2.31 3.64 10.21
C PHE A 112 -2.77 2.18 10.04
N SER A 113 -1.84 1.24 9.80
CA SER A 113 -2.17 -0.18 9.73
C SER A 113 -2.75 -0.73 11.04
N ILE A 114 -2.24 -0.30 12.20
CA ILE A 114 -2.79 -0.66 13.52
C ILE A 114 -4.21 -0.11 13.68
N LEU A 115 -4.45 1.16 13.31
CA LEU A 115 -5.77 1.77 13.37
C LEU A 115 -6.79 0.99 12.52
N MET A 116 -6.40 0.64 11.29
CA MET A 116 -7.25 -0.15 10.39
C MET A 116 -7.52 -1.55 10.94
N TRP A 117 -6.55 -2.17 11.61
CA TRP A 117 -6.74 -3.45 12.27
C TRP A 117 -7.81 -3.38 13.36
N ILE A 118 -7.82 -2.34 14.19
CA ILE A 118 -8.86 -2.13 15.21
C ILE A 118 -10.24 -2.06 14.55
N SER A 119 -10.39 -1.23 13.51
CA SER A 119 -11.66 -1.09 12.78
C SER A 119 -12.13 -2.40 12.15
N ILE A 120 -11.23 -3.16 11.51
CA ILE A 120 -11.58 -4.45 10.88
C ILE A 120 -11.92 -5.50 11.93
N SER A 121 -11.21 -5.53 13.07
CA SER A 121 -11.51 -6.45 14.17
C SER A 121 -12.90 -6.19 14.74
N TYR A 122 -13.27 -4.92 14.90
CA TYR A 122 -14.62 -4.52 15.30
C TYR A 122 -15.67 -4.99 14.29
N LEU A 123 -15.45 -4.72 12.99
CA LEU A 123 -16.36 -5.17 11.92
C LEU A 123 -16.48 -6.70 11.85
N SER A 124 -15.38 -7.42 12.08
CA SER A 124 -15.33 -8.88 12.09
C SER A 124 -16.18 -9.49 13.22
N SER A 125 -16.46 -8.75 14.29
CA SER A 125 -17.34 -9.16 15.38
C SER A 125 -18.82 -9.04 15.02
N ILE A 126 -19.15 -8.07 14.15
CA ILE A 126 -20.54 -7.77 13.74
C ILE A 126 -20.96 -8.63 12.55
N ILE A 127 -20.06 -8.82 11.58
CA ILE A 127 -20.36 -9.49 10.32
C ILE A 127 -20.17 -11.00 10.50
N ARG A 128 -21.24 -11.77 10.25
CA ARG A 128 -21.28 -13.23 10.42
C ARG A 128 -20.29 -13.97 9.51
N TYR A 129 -20.10 -13.48 8.29
CA TYR A 129 -19.16 -14.03 7.31
C TYR A 129 -17.98 -13.07 7.16
N ASN A 130 -16.89 -13.35 7.88
CA ASN A 130 -15.78 -12.41 8.05
C ASN A 130 -14.45 -12.91 7.46
N PHE A 131 -14.48 -13.95 6.64
CA PHE A 131 -13.25 -14.50 6.07
C PHE A 131 -12.60 -13.49 5.12
N SER A 132 -13.41 -12.90 4.23
CA SER A 132 -12.93 -11.86 3.30
C SER A 132 -12.37 -10.62 4.02
N LEU A 133 -12.96 -10.21 5.15
CA LEU A 133 -12.48 -9.10 6.00
C LEU A 133 -11.07 -9.34 6.54
N LYS A 134 -10.78 -10.57 6.97
CA LYS A 134 -9.44 -10.96 7.43
C LYS A 134 -8.42 -10.92 6.28
N VAL A 135 -8.80 -11.38 5.09
CA VAL A 135 -7.94 -11.28 3.89
C VAL A 135 -7.69 -9.82 3.51
N PHE A 136 -8.71 -8.96 3.62
CA PHE A 136 -8.58 -7.53 3.36
C PHE A 136 -7.59 -6.85 4.31
N LEU A 137 -7.59 -7.22 5.59
CA LEU A 137 -6.59 -6.74 6.56
C LEU A 137 -5.17 -7.12 6.12
N LEU A 138 -4.95 -8.37 5.72
CA LEU A 138 -3.65 -8.83 5.21
C LEU A 138 -3.22 -8.05 3.97
N MET A 139 -4.15 -7.68 3.10
CA MET A 139 -3.87 -6.84 1.94
C MET A 139 -3.37 -5.45 2.34
N ILE A 140 -4.01 -4.79 3.32
CA ILE A 140 -3.58 -3.48 3.83
C ILE A 140 -2.15 -3.57 4.39
N ILE A 141 -1.87 -4.60 5.19
CA ILE A 141 -0.53 -4.81 5.78
C ILE A 141 0.51 -5.02 4.67
N SER A 142 0.20 -5.83 3.67
CA SER A 142 1.09 -6.09 2.52
C SER A 142 1.40 -4.82 1.72
N ILE A 143 0.40 -3.96 1.51
CA ILE A 143 0.59 -2.64 0.86
C ILE A 143 1.49 -1.73 1.70
N SER A 144 1.29 -1.66 3.02
CA SER A 144 2.14 -0.87 3.90
C SER A 144 3.60 -1.33 3.85
N ILE A 145 3.84 -2.65 3.89
CA ILE A 145 5.20 -3.22 3.78
C ILE A 145 5.83 -2.87 2.44
N TYR A 146 5.10 -3.04 1.33
CA TYR A 146 5.58 -2.66 0.00
C TYR A 146 6.00 -1.19 -0.08
N LEU A 147 5.17 -0.28 0.45
CA LEU A 147 5.45 1.15 0.43
C LEU A 147 6.69 1.51 1.25
N ILE A 148 6.84 0.90 2.43
CA ILE A 148 8.04 1.05 3.27
C ILE A 148 9.28 0.60 2.46
N MET A 149 9.27 -0.63 1.94
CA MET A 149 10.41 -1.16 1.17
C MET A 149 10.77 -0.25 -0.01
N ARG A 150 9.78 0.18 -0.80
CA ARG A 150 10.00 1.05 -1.95
C ARG A 150 10.59 2.41 -1.57
N MET A 151 10.19 2.99 -0.44
CA MET A 151 10.78 4.24 0.06
C MET A 151 12.25 4.08 0.42
N PHE A 152 12.63 2.95 1.00
CA PHE A 152 14.05 2.66 1.28
C PHE A 152 14.82 2.39 -0.01
N ASN A 153 14.21 1.70 -0.99
CA ASN A 153 14.82 1.36 -2.26
C ASN A 153 15.10 2.57 -3.19
N GLN A 154 14.35 3.67 -3.06
CA GLN A 154 14.61 4.92 -3.80
C GLN A 154 16.03 5.50 -3.67
N ARG A 155 16.88 5.00 -2.76
CA ARG A 155 18.32 5.35 -2.72
C ARG A 155 19.10 4.79 -3.91
N VAL A 156 18.79 3.57 -4.38
CA VAL A 156 19.59 2.86 -5.39
C VAL A 156 19.42 3.45 -6.80
N LEU A 157 18.23 3.97 -7.11
CA LEU A 157 17.87 4.43 -8.46
C LEU A 157 18.32 5.87 -8.80
N THR A 158 18.67 6.70 -7.82
CA THR A 158 19.11 8.08 -8.08
C THR A 158 20.62 8.25 -8.24
N MET A 159 21.40 7.17 -8.19
CA MET A 159 22.86 7.18 -8.40
C MET A 159 23.27 6.74 -9.82
N HIS A 160 22.32 6.32 -10.66
CA HIS A 160 22.56 5.86 -12.04
C HIS A 160 21.99 6.78 -13.13
N GLU A 161 21.54 7.99 -12.78
CA GLU A 161 21.31 9.10 -13.73
C GLU A 161 22.40 10.17 -13.55
#